data_AF-A0A2P1H0T4-F1
#
_entry.id   AF-A0A2P1H0T4-F1
#
_cell.length_a   1.000
_cell.length_b   1.000
_cell.length_c   1.000
_cell.angle_alpha   90.00
_cell.angle_beta   90.00
_cell.angle_gamma   90.00
#
_symmetry.space_group_name_H-M   'P 1'
#
loop_
_entity.id
_entity.type
_entity.pdbx_description
1 polymer ?
#
loop_
_entity_poly.entity_id
_entity_poly.type
_entity_poly.pdbx_seq_one_letter_code
_entity_poly.pdbx_strand_id
1 'polypeptide(L)'
;NMYIAVILENFSVATEESAEPLSEDDFEMFYEVWEKFDPDATQFMEFAKLSDFADALDPPLLLPQPNKLQLIAMDLPMVSGDRIHCLDILFAFTKRVLGESGEMDALRIQME
;
A
#
# COMPACT_ATOMS: atom_id res chain seq x y z
N ASN A 1 37.63 -26.96 -12.65
CA ASN A 1 37.41 -26.14 -11.44
C ASN A 1 35.92 -25.83 -11.27
N MET A 2 35.13 -26.84 -10.89
CA MET A 2 33.68 -26.72 -10.69
C MET A 2 33.33 -25.88 -9.45
N TYR A 3 34.26 -25.81 -8.48
CA TYR A 3 34.09 -25.03 -7.25
C TYR A 3 34.10 -23.51 -7.48
N ILE A 4 34.76 -23.00 -8.53
CA ILE A 4 34.76 -21.56 -8.85
C ILE A 4 33.42 -21.14 -9.47
N ALA A 5 32.76 -22.02 -10.23
CA ALA A 5 31.44 -21.75 -10.81
C ALA A 5 30.34 -21.67 -9.73
N VAL A 6 30.37 -22.58 -8.75
CA VAL A 6 29.42 -22.59 -7.61
C VAL A 6 29.61 -21.37 -6.70
N ILE A 7 30.84 -20.86 -6.57
CA ILE A 7 31.10 -19.62 -5.81
C ILE A 7 30.59 -18.39 -6.58
N LEU A 8 30.71 -18.36 -7.91
CA LEU A 8 30.15 -17.29 -8.74
C LEU A 8 28.62 -17.31 -8.79
N GLU A 9 27.98 -18.48 -8.78
CA GLU A 9 26.53 -18.59 -8.67
C GLU A 9 26.02 -18.10 -7.30
N ASN A 10 26.76 -18.36 -6.21
CA ASN A 10 26.41 -17.79 -4.90
C ASN A 10 26.73 -16.28 -4.76
N PHE A 11 27.68 -15.75 -5.52
CA PHE A 11 27.88 -14.29 -5.58
C PHE A 11 26.87 -13.60 -6.51
N SER A 12 26.27 -14.34 -7.45
CA SER A 12 25.16 -13.85 -8.27
C SER A 12 23.80 -13.89 -7.57
N VAL A 13 23.71 -14.52 -6.38
CA VAL A 13 22.50 -14.57 -5.52
C VAL A 13 22.59 -13.54 -4.37
N ALA A 14 23.63 -12.70 -4.32
CA ALA A 14 23.82 -11.71 -3.26
C ALA A 14 23.39 -10.28 -3.63
N THR A 15 22.84 -10.05 -4.82
CA THR A 15 22.36 -8.72 -5.26
C THR A 15 21.13 -8.82 -6.17
N GLU A 16 20.17 -9.71 -5.89
CA GLU A 16 18.81 -9.53 -6.43
C GLU A 16 18.07 -8.58 -5.49
N GLU A 17 18.11 -7.29 -5.88
CA GLU A 17 16.99 -6.37 -5.80
C GLU A 17 16.34 -6.18 -4.41
N SER A 18 17.08 -5.59 -3.47
CA SER A 18 16.48 -4.95 -2.28
C SER A 18 15.77 -3.64 -2.66
N ALA A 19 14.92 -3.65 -3.69
CA ALA A 19 13.97 -2.56 -3.87
C ALA A 19 12.98 -2.66 -2.72
N GLU A 20 13.05 -1.74 -1.77
CA GLU A 20 12.01 -1.60 -0.76
C GLU A 20 10.68 -1.47 -1.52
N PRO A 21 9.71 -2.38 -1.31
CA PRO A 21 8.48 -2.44 -2.10
C PRO A 21 7.60 -1.18 -1.96
N LEU A 22 7.90 -0.34 -0.97
CA LEU A 22 7.35 0.99 -0.76
C LEU A 22 8.48 1.93 -0.36
N SER A 23 8.42 3.16 -0.85
CA SER A 23 9.37 4.25 -0.62
C SER A 23 8.67 5.48 -0.05
N GLU A 24 9.44 6.48 0.38
CA GLU A 24 8.90 7.78 0.83
C GLU A 24 8.06 8.47 -0.27
N ASP A 25 8.54 8.42 -1.52
CA ASP A 25 7.86 8.99 -2.69
C ASP A 25 6.46 8.38 -2.89
N ASP A 26 6.26 7.10 -2.58
CA ASP A 26 4.94 6.44 -2.68
C ASP A 26 3.95 6.99 -1.66
N PHE A 27 4.43 7.36 -0.47
CA PHE A 27 3.62 7.99 0.57
C PHE A 27 3.31 9.44 0.23
N GLU A 28 4.28 10.19 -0.31
CA GLU A 28 4.04 11.54 -0.82
C GLU A 28 2.97 11.53 -1.92
N MET A 29 3.10 10.65 -2.91
CA MET A 29 2.12 10.47 -3.99
C MET A 29 0.72 10.14 -3.44
N PHE A 30 0.62 9.27 -2.43
CA PHE A 30 -0.66 8.98 -1.79
C PHE A 30 -1.33 10.24 -1.22
N TYR A 31 -0.58 11.08 -0.50
CA TYR A 31 -1.13 12.30 0.10
C TYR A 31 -1.45 13.37 -0.95
N GLU A 32 -0.67 13.48 -2.02
CA GLU A 32 -0.97 14.38 -3.15
C GLU A 32 -2.27 14.01 -3.85
N VAL A 33 -2.55 12.71 -4.01
CA VAL A 33 -3.84 12.25 -4.54
C VAL A 33 -4.94 12.45 -3.51
N TRP A 34 -4.70 12.13 -2.23
CA TRP A 34 -5.67 12.28 -1.14
C TRP A 34 -6.22 13.70 -1.03
N GLU A 35 -5.35 14.72 -1.12
CA GLU A 35 -5.75 16.14 -1.01
C GLU A 35 -6.81 16.53 -2.05
N LYS A 36 -6.83 15.86 -3.22
CA LYS A 36 -7.85 16.09 -4.26
C LYS A 36 -9.22 15.53 -3.87
N PHE A 37 -9.26 14.53 -3.00
CA PHE A 37 -10.50 13.88 -2.51
C PHE A 37 -10.96 14.40 -1.15
N ASP A 38 -10.06 15.00 -0.36
CA ASP A 38 -10.31 15.59 0.96
C ASP A 38 -9.65 16.98 1.09
N PRO A 39 -10.10 17.99 0.31
CA PRO A 39 -9.47 19.33 0.29
C PRO A 39 -9.63 20.10 1.60
N ASP A 40 -10.58 19.70 2.44
CA ASP A 40 -10.84 20.29 3.76
C ASP A 40 -10.06 19.61 4.89
N ALA A 41 -9.17 18.66 4.56
CA ALA A 41 -8.34 17.89 5.49
C ALA A 41 -9.14 17.23 6.61
N THR A 42 -10.32 16.69 6.29
CA THR A 42 -11.21 16.03 7.25
C THR A 42 -10.65 14.70 7.76
N GLN A 43 -9.69 14.11 7.05
CA GLN A 43 -9.12 12.77 7.28
C GLN A 43 -10.11 11.62 7.04
N PHE A 44 -11.24 11.88 6.38
CA PHE A 44 -12.25 10.87 6.10
C PHE A 44 -12.69 10.88 4.63
N MET A 45 -12.89 9.69 4.07
CA MET A 45 -13.44 9.50 2.73
C MET A 45 -14.72 8.67 2.79
N GLU A 46 -15.74 9.07 2.05
CA GLU A 46 -16.94 8.24 1.83
C GLU A 46 -16.58 6.98 1.03
N PHE A 47 -17.09 5.82 1.45
CA PHE A 47 -16.83 4.54 0.79
C PHE A 47 -17.15 4.57 -0.72
N ALA A 48 -18.15 5.34 -1.12
CA ALA A 48 -18.52 5.50 -2.53
C ALA A 48 -17.40 6.08 -3.40
N LYS A 49 -16.51 6.92 -2.84
CA LYS A 49 -15.39 7.56 -3.55
C LYS A 49 -14.11 6.71 -3.55
N LEU A 50 -14.04 5.69 -2.69
CA LEU A 50 -12.84 4.87 -2.50
C LEU A 50 -12.42 4.15 -3.79
N SER A 51 -13.39 3.71 -4.60
CA SER A 51 -13.13 3.03 -5.88
C SER A 51 -12.43 3.92 -6.90
N ASP A 52 -12.77 5.20 -6.94
CA ASP A 52 -12.14 6.18 -7.83
C ASP A 52 -10.80 6.66 -7.26
N PHE A 53 -10.70 6.85 -5.94
CA PHE A 53 -9.44 7.16 -5.28
C PHE A 53 -8.38 6.07 -5.52
N ALA A 54 -8.76 4.80 -5.35
CA ALA A 54 -7.85 3.68 -5.55
C ALA A 54 -7.32 3.56 -6.99
N ASP A 55 -8.14 3.96 -7.97
CA ASP A 55 -7.79 3.98 -9.40
C ASP A 55 -6.95 5.20 -9.79
N ALA A 56 -6.99 6.27 -8.99
CA ALA A 56 -6.26 7.52 -9.23
C ALA A 56 -4.84 7.53 -8.64
N LEU A 57 -4.48 6.54 -7.82
CA LEU A 57 -3.12 6.37 -7.30
C LEU A 57 -2.20 5.82 -8.39
N ASP A 58 -0.89 5.99 -8.22
CA ASP A 58 0.12 5.35 -9.06
C ASP A 58 0.61 4.02 -8.45
N PRO A 59 1.20 3.11 -9.24
CA PRO A 59 1.88 1.95 -8.70
C PRO A 59 2.95 2.37 -7.68
N PRO A 60 3.12 1.63 -6.57
CA PRO A 60 2.55 0.31 -6.29
C PRO A 60 1.16 0.34 -5.61
N LEU A 61 0.70 1.51 -5.14
CA LEU A 61 -0.54 1.63 -4.35
C LEU A 61 -1.82 1.57 -5.22
N LEU A 62 -1.71 1.85 -6.53
CA LEU A 62 -2.79 1.75 -7.51
C LEU A 62 -3.60 0.44 -7.42
N LEU A 63 -4.92 0.58 -7.44
CA LEU A 63 -5.90 -0.49 -7.63
C LEU A 63 -6.80 -0.15 -8.83
N PRO A 64 -6.50 -0.64 -10.04
CA PRO A 64 -7.23 -0.23 -11.23
C PRO A 64 -8.66 -0.81 -11.24
N GLN A 65 -9.62 -0.07 -11.80
CA GLN A 65 -10.99 -0.57 -11.95
C GLN A 65 -11.06 -1.77 -12.92
N PRO A 66 -11.94 -2.77 -12.67
CA PRO A 66 -12.88 -2.87 -11.55
C PRO A 66 -12.22 -3.37 -10.25
N ASN A 67 -12.26 -2.53 -9.21
CA ASN A 67 -11.55 -2.77 -7.95
C ASN A 67 -12.47 -3.02 -6.73
N LYS A 68 -13.80 -2.88 -6.89
CA LYS A 68 -14.77 -2.95 -5.78
C LYS A 68 -14.70 -4.23 -4.95
N LEU A 69 -14.54 -5.39 -5.60
CA LEU A 69 -14.44 -6.67 -4.90
C LEU A 69 -13.18 -6.75 -4.02
N GLN A 70 -12.06 -6.20 -4.51
CA GLN A 70 -10.81 -6.17 -3.74
C GLN A 70 -10.93 -5.20 -2.55
N LEU A 71 -11.54 -4.03 -2.75
CA LEU A 71 -11.78 -3.06 -1.67
C LEU A 71 -12.71 -3.61 -0.57
N ILE A 72 -13.74 -4.38 -0.94
CA ILE A 72 -14.59 -5.09 0.04
C ILE A 72 -13.78 -6.13 0.81
N ALA A 73 -12.91 -6.88 0.13
CA ALA A 73 -12.09 -7.92 0.76
C ALA A 73 -11.01 -7.36 1.70
N MET A 74 -10.68 -6.05 1.62
CA MET A 74 -9.76 -5.39 2.54
C MET A 74 -10.37 -5.14 3.94
N ASP A 75 -11.69 -5.30 4.10
CA ASP A 75 -12.40 -5.19 5.38
C ASP A 75 -12.11 -3.87 6.14
N LEU A 76 -12.14 -2.75 5.40
CA LEU A 76 -11.84 -1.43 5.94
C LEU A 76 -12.85 -1.00 7.02
N PRO A 77 -12.39 -0.52 8.20
CA PRO A 77 -13.27 -0.08 9.26
C PRO A 77 -14.06 1.16 8.83
N MET A 78 -15.38 1.10 8.98
CA MET A 78 -16.26 2.23 8.69
C MET A 78 -16.67 2.96 9.98
N VAL A 79 -16.72 4.27 9.90
CA VAL A 79 -17.30 5.14 10.93
C VAL A 79 -18.65 5.71 10.47
N SER A 80 -19.27 6.53 11.30
CA SER A 80 -20.56 7.16 11.00
C SER A 80 -20.59 7.86 9.64
N GLY A 81 -21.60 7.53 8.84
CA GLY A 81 -21.85 8.10 7.52
C GLY A 81 -21.15 7.35 6.37
N ASP A 82 -20.86 6.06 6.53
CA ASP A 82 -20.18 5.22 5.53
C ASP A 82 -18.83 5.81 5.10
N ARG A 83 -18.08 6.32 6.08
CA ARG A 83 -16.76 6.94 5.88
C ARG A 83 -15.67 6.06 6.45
N ILE A 84 -14.48 6.16 5.87
CA ILE A 84 -13.26 5.44 6.28
C ILE A 84 -12.17 6.48 6.55
N HIS A 85 -11.36 6.26 7.58
CA HIS A 85 -10.26 7.16 7.93
C HIS A 85 -9.08 7.01 6.96
N CYS A 86 -8.36 8.10 6.70
CA CYS A 86 -7.21 8.14 5.79
C CYS A 86 -6.16 7.06 6.10
N LEU A 87 -5.76 6.95 7.38
CA LEU A 87 -4.76 5.98 7.80
C LEU A 87 -5.21 4.53 7.64
N ASP A 88 -6.51 4.24 7.78
CA ASP A 88 -7.04 2.89 7.57
C ASP A 88 -6.93 2.49 6.08
N ILE A 89 -7.19 3.44 5.18
CA ILE A 89 -7.02 3.23 3.73
C ILE A 89 -5.54 3.03 3.41
N LEU A 90 -4.67 3.92 3.89
CA LEU A 90 -3.23 3.83 3.67
C LEU A 90 -2.70 2.47 4.17
N PHE A 91 -3.02 2.08 5.40
CA PHE A 91 -2.58 0.81 5.98
C PHE A 91 -3.06 -0.41 5.20
N ALA A 92 -4.32 -0.43 4.74
CA ALA A 92 -4.82 -1.54 3.93
C ALA A 92 -4.09 -1.65 2.58
N PHE A 93 -3.76 -0.52 1.97
CA PHE A 93 -3.11 -0.49 0.67
C PHE A 93 -1.64 -0.89 0.79
N THR A 94 -0.93 -0.42 1.81
CA THR A 94 0.44 -0.84 2.09
C THR A 94 0.50 -2.32 2.45
N LYS A 95 -0.44 -2.83 3.27
CA LYS A 95 -0.56 -4.27 3.58
C LYS A 95 -0.74 -5.13 2.34
N ARG A 96 -1.53 -4.67 1.38
CA ARG A 96 -1.67 -5.37 0.09
C ARG A 96 -0.34 -5.45 -0.67
N VAL A 97 0.43 -4.36 -0.72
CA VAL A 97 1.71 -4.30 -1.45
C VAL A 97 2.79 -5.15 -0.75
N LEU A 98 2.87 -5.05 0.57
CA LEU A 98 3.86 -5.75 1.39
C LEU A 98 3.53 -7.23 1.61
N GLY A 99 2.26 -7.62 1.41
CA GLY A 99 1.77 -8.97 1.67
C GLY A 99 1.49 -9.25 3.14
N GLU A 100 0.93 -10.43 3.43
CA GLU A 100 0.63 -10.88 4.80
C GLU A 100 1.87 -11.44 5.52
N SER A 101 2.99 -10.72 5.54
CA SER A 101 4.09 -11.07 6.45
C SER A 101 3.76 -10.56 7.86
N GLY A 102 4.13 -11.33 8.90
CA GLY A 102 3.89 -10.97 10.31
C GLY A 102 4.58 -9.68 10.77
N GLU A 103 5.37 -9.03 9.91
CA GLU A 103 6.00 -7.73 10.14
C GLU A 103 4.99 -6.57 10.04
N MET A 104 3.87 -6.76 9.31
CA MET A 104 2.84 -5.72 9.15
C MET A 104 2.05 -5.42 10.43
N ASP A 105 1.91 -6.41 11.33
CA ASP A 105 1.30 -6.18 12.64
C ASP A 105 2.17 -5.27 13.53
N ALA A 106 3.49 -5.25 13.31
CA ALA A 106 4.41 -4.34 13.99
C ALA A 106 4.34 -2.91 13.43
N LEU A 107 4.08 -2.76 12.12
CA LEU A 107 3.91 -1.44 11.49
C LEU A 107 2.67 -0.71 12.01
N ARG A 108 1.57 -1.45 12.27
CA ARG A 108 0.36 -0.90 12.89
C ARG A 108 0.65 -0.25 14.25
N ILE A 109 1.50 -0.88 15.06
CA ILE A 109 1.88 -0.38 16.39
C ILE A 109 2.72 0.91 16.29
N GLN A 110 3.43 1.15 15.19
CA GLN A 110 4.16 2.40 14.97
C GLN A 110 3.29 3.55 14.44
N MET A 111 2.13 3.22 13.86
CA MET A 111 1.19 4.20 13.30
C MET A 111 0.06 4.58 14.26
N GLU A 112 -0.11 3.84 15.37
CA GLU A 112 -0.98 4.17 16.53
C GLU A 112 -0.30 5.17 17.49
#